data_AF-A0A2S0WBJ2-F1
#
_entry.id   AF-A0A2S0WBJ2-F1
#
_cell.length_a   1.000
_cell.length_b   1.000
_cell.length_c   1.000
_cell.angle_alpha   90.00
_cell.angle_beta   90.00
_cell.angle_gamma   90.00
#
_symmetry.space_group_name_H-M   'P 1'
#
loop_
_entity.id
_entity.type
_entity.pdbx_description
1 polymer ?
#
loop_
_entity_poly.entity_id
_entity_poly.type
_entity_poly.pdbx_seq_one_letter_code
_entity_poly.pdbx_strand_id
1 'polypeptide(L)'
;METNPEKIIANILADMAEIGDWASIADALAANGRNSHFASREEVMAILRVLKKSPEISVGKVEGGFLDLPDDWDPAEVADQIFSDPQPVGAMMETFIRPTGEWPQREDGAREETS
;
A
#
# COMPACT_ATOMS: atom_id res chain seq x y z
N MET A 1 3.02 10.08 10.58
CA MET A 1 2.36 8.86 10.10
C MET A 1 0.93 8.87 10.63
N GLU A 2 -0.05 8.73 9.74
CA GLU A 2 -1.46 8.51 10.10
C GLU A 2 -1.60 7.20 10.90
N THR A 3 -2.52 7.15 11.87
CA THR A 3 -2.65 6.00 12.78
C THR A 3 -4.06 5.41 12.80
N ASN A 4 -5.05 6.10 12.22
CA ASN A 4 -6.38 5.57 12.05
C ASN A 4 -6.39 4.54 10.88
N PRO A 5 -6.78 3.27 11.13
CA PRO A 5 -6.78 2.24 10.09
C PRO A 5 -7.63 2.58 8.86
N GLU A 6 -8.83 3.14 9.04
CA GLU A 6 -9.74 3.49 7.93
C GLU A 6 -9.14 4.61 7.07
N LYS A 7 -8.52 5.62 7.72
CA LYS A 7 -7.83 6.68 6.99
C LYS A 7 -6.59 6.17 6.25
N ILE A 8 -5.86 5.21 6.83
CA ILE A 8 -4.72 4.60 6.16
C ILE A 8 -5.14 3.94 4.86
N ILE A 9 -6.22 3.13 4.90
CA ILE A 9 -6.78 2.49 3.71
C ILE A 9 -7.28 3.54 2.70
N ALA A 10 -8.04 4.54 3.17
CA ALA A 10 -8.57 5.59 2.29
C ALA A 10 -7.46 6.37 1.57
N ASN A 11 -6.37 6.71 2.28
CA ASN A 11 -5.22 7.39 1.67
C ASN A 11 -4.55 6.52 0.60
N ILE A 12 -4.42 5.21 0.84
CA ILE A 12 -3.84 4.27 -0.13
C ILE A 12 -4.75 4.16 -1.37
N LEU A 13 -6.06 4.01 -1.18
CA LEU A 13 -7.00 3.92 -2.30
C LEU A 13 -7.05 5.22 -3.12
N ALA A 14 -6.96 6.38 -2.47
CA ALA A 14 -6.89 7.68 -3.13
C ALA A 14 -5.60 7.81 -3.96
N ASP A 15 -4.46 7.38 -3.43
CA ASP A 15 -3.18 7.35 -4.14
C ASP A 15 -3.23 6.41 -5.36
N MET A 16 -3.83 5.22 -5.20
CA MET A 16 -4.05 4.27 -6.30
C MET A 16 -4.99 4.83 -7.38
N ALA A 17 -6.04 5.54 -6.99
CA ALA A 17 -6.89 6.27 -7.92
C ALA A 17 -6.08 7.33 -8.66
N GLU A 18 -5.29 8.13 -7.93
CA GLU A 18 -4.45 9.18 -8.50
C GLU A 18 -3.41 8.63 -9.47
N ILE A 19 -2.80 7.48 -9.23
CA ILE A 19 -1.79 6.94 -10.16
C ILE A 19 -2.45 6.12 -11.28
N GLY A 20 -3.57 5.46 -10.97
CA GLY A 20 -4.23 4.52 -11.87
C GLY A 20 -3.49 3.17 -11.97
N ASP A 21 -2.70 2.81 -10.95
CA ASP A 21 -1.89 1.59 -10.90
C ASP A 21 -1.76 1.05 -9.46
N TRP A 22 -1.19 -0.15 -9.29
CA TRP A 22 -0.92 -0.75 -7.98
C TRP A 22 -0.03 0.17 -7.13
N ALA A 23 -0.31 0.23 -5.83
CA ALA A 23 0.55 0.91 -4.87
C ALA A 23 1.52 -0.09 -4.24
N SER A 24 2.76 0.29 -4.01
CA SER A 24 3.70 -0.48 -3.20
C SER A 24 3.55 -0.18 -1.70
N ILE A 25 4.22 -0.95 -0.83
CA ILE A 25 4.33 -0.60 0.60
C ILE A 25 5.04 0.76 0.78
N ALA A 26 5.97 1.10 -0.11
CA ALA A 26 6.62 2.41 -0.09
C ALA A 26 5.63 3.55 -0.40
N ASP A 27 4.74 3.34 -1.37
CA ASP A 27 3.68 4.30 -1.72
C ASP A 27 2.66 4.42 -0.59
N ALA A 28 2.27 3.30 0.01
CA ALA A 28 1.37 3.30 1.16
C ALA A 28 1.93 4.07 2.36
N LEU A 29 3.24 4.01 2.60
CA LEU A 29 3.91 4.84 3.60
C LEU A 29 3.86 6.32 3.21
N ALA A 30 4.16 6.65 1.95
CA ALA A 30 4.16 8.01 1.43
C ALA A 30 2.77 8.66 1.52
N ALA A 31 1.73 7.96 1.07
CA ALA A 31 0.33 8.37 1.17
C ALA A 31 -0.09 8.65 2.64
N ASN A 32 0.57 8.00 3.60
CA ASN A 32 0.33 8.18 5.03
C ASN A 32 1.35 9.09 5.73
N GLY A 33 2.04 9.94 4.95
CA GLY A 33 2.93 10.98 5.43
C GLY A 33 4.25 10.45 5.98
N ARG A 34 4.74 9.32 5.46
CA ARG A 34 6.03 8.75 5.83
C ARG A 34 6.93 8.51 4.61
N ASN A 35 8.18 8.97 4.72
CA ASN A 35 9.19 8.69 3.70
C ASN A 35 9.74 7.27 3.87
N SER A 36 9.59 6.44 2.83
CA SER A 36 10.05 5.04 2.79
C SER A 36 11.55 4.89 3.03
N HIS A 37 12.38 5.87 2.64
CA HIS A 37 13.83 5.85 2.90
C HIS A 37 14.20 5.93 4.39
N PHE A 38 13.27 6.39 5.23
CA PHE A 38 13.45 6.51 6.68
C PHE A 38 12.43 5.67 7.45
N ALA A 39 11.71 4.77 6.79
CA ALA A 39 10.70 3.94 7.42
C ALA A 39 11.35 2.88 8.31
N SER A 40 10.86 2.77 9.54
CA SER A 40 11.28 1.71 10.45
C SER A 40 10.48 0.42 10.21
N ARG A 41 10.99 -0.69 10.73
CA ARG A 41 10.25 -1.97 10.74
C ARG A 41 8.90 -1.85 11.44
N GLU A 42 8.82 -1.08 12.52
CA GLU A 42 7.57 -0.88 13.26
C GLU A 42 6.53 -0.12 12.44
N GLU A 43 6.98 0.86 11.67
CA GLU A 43 6.15 1.66 10.75
C GLU A 43 5.60 0.80 9.60
N VAL A 44 6.45 -0.01 8.97
CA VAL A 44 6.03 -0.98 7.93
C VAL A 44 5.05 -2.00 8.51
N MET A 45 5.35 -2.54 9.69
CA MET A 45 4.49 -3.51 10.37
C MET A 45 3.12 -2.91 10.74
N ALA A 46 3.06 -1.63 11.11
CA ALA A 46 1.81 -0.94 11.38
C ALA A 46 0.92 -0.87 10.12
N ILE A 47 1.49 -0.50 8.97
CA ILE A 47 0.80 -0.51 7.68
C ILE A 47 0.31 -1.93 7.36
N LEU A 48 1.21 -2.92 7.33
CA LEU A 48 0.87 -4.31 6.99
C LEU A 48 -0.25 -4.89 7.86
N ARG A 49 -0.28 -4.57 9.17
CA ARG A 49 -1.37 -4.99 10.07
C ARG A 49 -2.72 -4.37 9.73
N VAL A 50 -2.72 -3.14 9.23
CA VAL A 50 -3.93 -2.49 8.74
C VAL A 50 -4.39 -3.16 7.44
N LEU A 51 -3.46 -3.40 6.50
CA LEU A 51 -3.80 -4.06 5.23
C LEU A 51 -4.38 -5.46 5.47
N LYS A 52 -3.76 -6.26 6.35
CA LYS A 52 -4.22 -7.62 6.68
C LYS A 52 -5.67 -7.68 7.17
N LYS A 53 -6.13 -6.63 7.84
CA LYS A 53 -7.47 -6.57 8.43
C LYS A 53 -8.50 -5.95 7.49
N SER A 54 -8.06 -5.30 6.42
CA SER A 54 -8.95 -4.64 5.48
C SER A 54 -9.47 -5.63 4.45
N PRO A 55 -10.79 -5.73 4.26
CA PRO A 55 -11.35 -6.51 3.16
C PRO A 55 -11.24 -5.80 1.80
N GLU A 56 -10.87 -4.50 1.78
CA GLU A 56 -10.89 -3.66 0.57
C GLU A 56 -9.63 -3.79 -0.28
N ILE A 57 -8.56 -4.34 0.30
CA ILE A 57 -7.25 -4.44 -0.35
C ILE A 57 -6.59 -5.79 -0.08
N SER A 58 -5.71 -6.18 -0.99
CA SER A 58 -4.87 -7.37 -0.91
C SER A 58 -3.41 -6.99 -1.07
N VAL A 59 -2.53 -7.73 -0.42
CA VAL A 59 -1.07 -7.58 -0.51
C VAL A 59 -0.51 -8.71 -1.34
N GLY A 60 0.46 -8.42 -2.20
CA GLY A 60 1.01 -9.39 -3.14
C GLY A 60 2.37 -8.99 -3.69
N LYS A 61 2.82 -9.77 -4.67
CA LYS A 61 4.01 -9.48 -5.48
C LYS A 61 3.63 -9.45 -6.95
N VAL A 62 4.50 -8.86 -7.77
CA VAL A 62 4.32 -8.81 -9.22
C VAL A 62 5.34 -9.72 -9.89
N GLU A 63 4.87 -10.87 -10.39
CA GLU A 63 5.69 -11.88 -11.08
C GLU A 63 5.00 -12.29 -12.39
N GLY A 64 5.09 -11.45 -13.43
CA GLY A 64 4.33 -11.64 -14.68
C GLY A 64 2.83 -11.37 -14.55
N GLY A 65 2.42 -10.87 -13.38
CA GLY A 65 1.05 -10.53 -12.98
C GLY A 65 1.00 -10.35 -11.46
N PHE A 66 -0.11 -9.80 -10.94
CA PHE A 66 -0.27 -9.69 -9.50
C PHE A 66 -0.57 -11.06 -8.90
N LEU A 67 0.26 -11.49 -7.94
CA LEU A 67 0.07 -12.69 -7.15
C LEU A 67 -0.20 -12.28 -5.70
N ASP A 68 -1.43 -12.52 -5.24
CA ASP A 68 -1.78 -12.28 -3.83
C ASP A 68 -0.94 -13.15 -2.91
N LEU A 69 -0.56 -12.59 -1.76
CA LEU A 69 -0.08 -13.39 -0.64
C LEU A 69 -1.19 -14.32 -0.15
N PRO A 70 -0.85 -15.52 0.38
CA PRO A 70 -1.85 -16.45 0.87
C PRO A 70 -2.63 -15.87 2.05
N ASP A 71 -3.90 -16.24 2.23
CA ASP A 71 -4.81 -15.67 3.24
C ASP A 71 -4.28 -15.74 4.68
N ASP A 72 -3.31 -16.60 4.98
CA ASP A 72 -2.68 -16.78 6.29
C ASP A 72 -1.35 -16.00 6.45
N TRP A 73 -0.96 -15.16 5.48
CA TRP A 73 0.27 -14.35 5.56
C TRP A 73 0.36 -13.53 6.85
N ASP A 74 1.55 -13.46 7.44
CA ASP A 74 1.79 -12.75 8.68
C ASP A 74 2.50 -11.39 8.44
N PRO A 75 1.97 -10.27 8.98
CA PRO A 75 2.60 -8.96 8.85
C PRO A 75 4.02 -8.84 9.38
N ALA A 76 4.38 -9.59 10.43
CA ALA A 76 5.75 -9.58 10.94
C ALA A 76 6.69 -10.34 10.01
N GLU A 77 6.26 -11.49 9.45
CA GLU A 77 7.07 -12.22 8.46
C GLU A 77 7.33 -11.41 7.20
N VAL A 78 6.32 -10.72 6.67
CA VAL A 78 6.50 -9.83 5.51
C VAL A 78 7.45 -8.67 5.84
N ALA A 79 7.30 -8.06 7.03
CA ALA A 79 8.23 -7.02 7.47
C ALA A 79 9.66 -7.58 7.63
N ASP A 80 9.83 -8.77 8.19
CA ASP A 80 11.15 -9.40 8.34
C ASP A 80 11.79 -9.69 6.98
N GLN A 81 11.02 -10.13 5.98
CA GLN A 81 11.51 -10.30 4.62
C GLN A 81 12.01 -8.98 4.02
N ILE A 82 11.22 -7.90 4.15
CA ILE A 82 11.58 -6.56 3.66
C ILE A 82 12.89 -6.07 4.29
N PHE A 83 13.03 -6.19 5.61
CA PHE A 83 14.20 -5.67 6.33
C PHE A 83 15.40 -6.62 6.35
N SER A 84 15.23 -7.87 5.90
CA SER A 84 16.34 -8.79 5.65
C SER A 84 16.99 -8.56 4.29
N ASP A 85 16.33 -7.81 3.39
CA ASP A 85 16.90 -7.44 2.09
C ASP A 85 18.05 -6.42 2.26
N PRO A 86 19.15 -6.54 1.49
CA PRO A 86 20.22 -5.53 1.48
C PRO A 86 19.75 -4.11 1.09
N GLN A 87 18.61 -4.01 0.40
CA GLN A 87 17.95 -2.79 -0.02
C GLN A 87 16.46 -2.79 0.42
N PRO A 88 16.17 -2.53 1.70
CA PRO A 88 14.79 -2.60 2.22
C PRO A 88 13.80 -1.70 1.50
N VAL A 89 14.26 -0.55 0.98
CA VAL A 89 13.42 0.35 0.16
C VAL A 89 13.01 -0.31 -1.16
N GLY A 90 13.92 -1.03 -1.80
CA GLY A 90 13.61 -1.82 -3.00
C GLY A 90 12.61 -2.93 -2.68
N ALA A 91 12.82 -3.68 -1.59
CA ALA A 91 11.88 -4.71 -1.15
C ALA A 91 10.48 -4.16 -0.79
N MET A 92 10.41 -2.94 -0.22
CA MET A 92 9.13 -2.24 -0.01
C MET A 92 8.45 -1.88 -1.35
N MET A 93 9.22 -1.45 -2.35
CA MET A 93 8.73 -1.14 -3.70
C MET A 93 8.28 -2.38 -4.48
N GLU A 94 8.81 -3.55 -4.16
CA GLU A 94 8.45 -4.84 -4.78
C GLU A 94 7.29 -5.57 -4.07
N THR A 95 6.82 -5.04 -2.95
CA THR A 95 5.65 -5.56 -2.24
C THR A 95 4.46 -4.66 -2.55
N PHE A 96 3.47 -5.20 -3.28
CA PHE A 96 2.39 -4.44 -3.88
C PHE A 96 1.05 -4.63 -3.16
N ILE A 97 0.16 -3.68 -3.40
CA ILE A 97 -1.19 -3.57 -2.87
C ILE A 97 -2.14 -3.40 -4.06
N ARG A 98 -3.25 -4.13 -4.04
CA ARG A 98 -4.36 -3.96 -4.99
C ARG A 98 -5.70 -3.88 -4.27
N PRO A 99 -6.72 -3.19 -4.83
CA PRO A 99 -8.09 -3.34 -4.38
C PRO A 99 -8.58 -4.77 -4.63
N THR A 100 -9.39 -5.28 -3.71
CA THR A 100 -10.10 -6.56 -3.86
C THR A 100 -11.40 -6.43 -4.65
N GLY A 101 -11.95 -5.21 -4.72
CA GLY A 101 -13.17 -4.86 -5.44
C GLY A 101 -12.92 -4.07 -6.72
N GLU A 102 -13.82 -3.13 -7.01
CA GLU A 102 -13.67 -2.21 -8.13
C GLU A 102 -12.44 -1.31 -7.93
N TRP A 103 -11.78 -0.97 -9.04
CA TRP A 103 -10.63 -0.08 -9.01
C TRP A 103 -11.07 1.33 -8.56
N PRO A 104 -10.36 1.98 -7.61
CA PRO A 104 -10.73 3.30 -7.15
C PRO A 104 -10.62 4.30 -8.31
N GLN A 105 -11.61 5.17 -8.44
CA GLN A 105 -11.63 6.20 -9.47
C GLN A 105 -11.01 7.47 -8.91
N ARG A 106 -10.28 8.23 -9.75
CA ARG A 106 -9.88 9.59 -9.38
C ARG A 106 -11.14 10.36 -9.02
N GLU A 107 -11.12 11.00 -7.86
CA GLU A 107 -12.04 12.10 -7.62
C GLU A 107 -11.60 13.23 -8.56
N ASP A 108 -12.17 13.25 -9.77
CA ASP A 108 -12.09 14.40 -10.65
C ASP A 108 -12.68 15.58 -9.87
N GLY A 109 -11.81 16.39 -9.26
CA GLY A 109 -12.18 17.68 -8.76
C GLY A 109 -12.96 18.38 -9.87
N ALA A 110 -14.21 18.73 -9.57
CA ALA A 110 -15.16 19.38 -10.46
C ALA A 110 -14.44 20.13 -11.59
N ARG A 111 -14.45 19.56 -12.80
CA ARG A 111 -14.18 20.34 -14.00
C ARG A 111 -15.26 21.42 -14.00
N GLU A 112 -14.90 22.63 -13.60
CA GLU A 112 -15.60 23.83 -14.04
C GLU A 112 -15.49 23.87 -15.56
N GLU A 113 -16.47 23.24 -16.20
CA GLU A 113 -16.90 23.64 -17.53
C GLU A 113 -17.30 25.11 -17.45
N THR A 114 -16.44 26.00 -17.93
CA THR A 114 -16.92 27.25 -18.50
C THR A 114 -16.28 27.45 -19.86
N SER A 115 -17.17 27.34 -20.86
CA SER A 115 -16.95 27.71 -22.26
C SER A 115 -16.79 29.21 -22.44
#